data_AF-A0A6P0LG14-F1
#
_entry.id   AF-A0A6P0LG14-F1
#
_cell.length_a   1.000
_cell.length_b   1.000
_cell.length_c   1.000
_cell.angle_alpha   90.00
_cell.angle_beta   90.00
_cell.angle_gamma   90.00
#
_symmetry.space_group_name_H-M   'P 1'
#
loop_
_entity.id
_entity.type
_entity.pdbx_description
1 polymer ?
#
loop_
_entity_poly.entity_id
_entity_poly.type
_entity_poly.pdbx_seq_one_letter_code
_entity_poly.pdbx_strand_id
1 'polypeptide(L)'
;GFRLHNGVYQPLTEDEQGRLISERLELALVRWQGVYKNVDTTWLRWATLEGIVLPTAEEIAVQAQEEAAQAQQQATQAQQQATQAQQQATQAQQQATQAQQRAEQLAARLRAMGVDPDQV
;
A
#
# COMPACT_ATOMS: atom_id res chain seq x y z
N GLY A 1 -9.95 -33.74 -18.80
CA GLY A 1 -11.31 -33.15 -18.68
C GLY A 1 -12.11 -33.43 -19.94
N PHE A 2 -13.36 -32.96 -20.06
CA PHE A 2 -14.16 -33.09 -21.29
C PHE A 2 -14.74 -31.74 -21.72
N ARG A 3 -14.70 -31.43 -23.02
CA ARG A 3 -15.32 -30.26 -23.63
C ARG A 3 -16.60 -30.69 -24.34
N LEU A 4 -17.66 -29.89 -24.23
CA LEU A 4 -18.90 -30.14 -24.95
C LEU A 4 -18.80 -29.49 -26.35
N HIS A 5 -18.75 -30.31 -27.39
CA HIS A 5 -18.70 -29.86 -28.79
C HIS A 5 -19.82 -30.53 -29.58
N ASN A 6 -20.72 -29.73 -30.17
CA ASN A 6 -21.89 -30.21 -30.93
C ASN A 6 -22.74 -31.26 -30.18
N GLY A 7 -22.98 -31.05 -28.88
CA GLY A 7 -23.80 -31.96 -28.05
C GLY A 7 -23.10 -33.24 -27.61
N VAL A 8 -21.81 -33.42 -27.94
CA VAL A 8 -21.01 -34.59 -27.53
C VAL A 8 -19.82 -34.14 -26.68
N TYR A 9 -19.57 -34.85 -25.58
CA TYR A 9 -18.40 -34.63 -24.74
C TYR A 9 -17.15 -35.22 -25.42
N GLN A 10 -16.19 -34.37 -25.77
CA GLN A 10 -14.88 -34.77 -26.29
C GLN A 10 -13.82 -34.64 -25.18
N PRO A 11 -12.89 -35.61 -25.03
CA PRO A 11 -11.81 -35.47 -24.07
C PRO A 11 -10.93 -34.25 -24.43
N LEU A 12 -10.57 -33.46 -23.41
CA LEU A 12 -9.53 -32.46 -23.53
C LEU A 12 -8.16 -33.13 -23.48
N THR A 13 -7.31 -32.76 -24.42
CA THR A 13 -5.88 -33.10 -24.42
C THR A 13 -5.14 -32.16 -23.48
N GLU A 14 -4.19 -32.70 -22.73
CA GLU A 14 -3.24 -31.89 -21.97
C GLU A 14 -2.26 -31.22 -22.95
N ASP A 15 -1.80 -30.00 -22.63
CA ASP A 15 -0.70 -29.38 -23.35
C ASP A 15 0.65 -30.00 -22.96
N GLU A 16 1.75 -29.51 -23.56
CA GLU A 16 3.11 -30.00 -23.28
C GLU A 16 3.51 -29.88 -21.80
N GLN A 17 2.85 -29.00 -21.05
CA GLN A 17 3.06 -28.78 -19.62
C GLN A 17 2.08 -29.58 -18.74
N GLY A 18 1.27 -30.46 -19.32
CA GLY A 18 0.30 -31.28 -18.58
C GLY A 18 -0.93 -30.49 -18.11
N ARG A 19 -1.23 -29.33 -18.72
CA ARG A 19 -2.36 -28.46 -18.37
C ARG A 19 -3.56 -28.76 -19.26
N LEU A 20 -4.76 -28.70 -18.69
CA LEU A 20 -6.00 -28.86 -19.46
C LEU A 20 -6.57 -27.49 -19.84
N ILE A 21 -6.53 -27.14 -21.12
CA ILE A 21 -6.93 -25.81 -21.59
C ILE A 21 -8.43 -25.73 -21.88
N SER A 22 -9.16 -24.93 -21.10
CA SER A 22 -10.55 -24.60 -21.39
C SER A 22 -10.65 -23.46 -22.41
N GLU A 23 -10.85 -23.79 -23.69
CA GLU A 23 -11.04 -22.81 -24.78
C GLU A 23 -12.20 -21.84 -24.50
N ARG A 24 -13.24 -22.28 -23.78
CA ARG A 24 -14.41 -21.45 -23.47
C ARG A 24 -14.14 -20.42 -22.37
N LEU A 25 -13.29 -20.76 -21.41
CA LEU A 25 -12.96 -19.89 -20.29
C LEU A 25 -11.67 -19.13 -20.53
N GLU A 26 -10.90 -19.50 -21.55
CA GLU A 26 -9.53 -19.01 -21.79
C GLU A 26 -8.64 -19.20 -20.54
N LEU A 27 -8.82 -20.35 -19.87
CA LEU A 27 -8.09 -20.72 -18.66
C LEU A 27 -7.52 -22.13 -18.78
N ALA A 28 -6.39 -22.35 -18.13
CA ALA A 28 -5.74 -23.64 -17.99
C ALA A 28 -6.06 -24.25 -16.61
N LEU A 29 -6.41 -25.53 -16.56
CA LEU A 29 -6.43 -26.28 -15.31
C LEU A 29 -5.03 -26.85 -15.06
N VAL A 30 -4.40 -26.44 -13.96
CA VAL A 30 -3.04 -26.82 -13.58
C VAL A 30 -3.03 -27.65 -12.30
N ARG A 31 -2.03 -28.52 -12.18
CA ARG A 31 -1.75 -29.24 -10.93
C ARG A 31 -0.88 -28.34 -10.05
N TRP A 32 -1.35 -28.06 -8.84
CA TRP A 32 -0.69 -27.20 -7.87
C TRP A 32 -0.46 -27.97 -6.57
N GLN A 33 0.79 -28.05 -6.11
CA GLN A 33 1.12 -28.68 -4.84
C GLN A 33 1.00 -27.67 -3.70
N GLY A 34 0.24 -28.00 -2.67
CA GLY A 34 0.19 -27.21 -1.45
C GLY A 34 -0.99 -27.55 -0.54
N VAL A 35 -1.21 -26.70 0.45
CA VAL A 35 -2.25 -26.88 1.46
C VAL A 35 -3.49 -26.09 1.07
N TYR A 36 -4.63 -26.76 0.95
CA TYR A 36 -5.94 -26.09 0.82
C TYR A 36 -6.93 -26.77 1.77
N LYS A 37 -7.66 -25.98 2.56
CA LYS A 37 -8.58 -26.47 3.60
C LYS A 37 -7.93 -27.52 4.53
N ASN A 38 -6.71 -27.26 4.99
CA ASN A 38 -5.91 -28.13 5.87
C ASN A 38 -5.48 -29.48 5.26
N VAL A 39 -5.53 -29.64 3.94
CA VAL A 39 -5.06 -30.85 3.27
C VAL A 39 -3.90 -30.48 2.34
N ASP A 40 -2.72 -31.04 2.65
CA ASP A 40 -1.51 -30.93 1.84
C ASP A 40 -1.52 -32.01 0.75
N THR A 41 -1.73 -31.61 -0.50
CA THR A 41 -1.74 -32.53 -1.63
C THR A 41 -1.59 -31.77 -2.96
N THR A 42 -1.63 -32.51 -4.06
CA THR A 42 -1.72 -31.93 -5.40
C THR A 42 -3.17 -31.57 -5.70
N TRP A 43 -3.47 -30.29 -5.72
CA TRP A 43 -4.78 -29.74 -6.09
C TRP A 43 -4.84 -29.40 -7.58
N LEU A 44 -6.06 -29.23 -8.08
CA LEU A 44 -6.32 -28.63 -9.38
C LEU A 44 -6.74 -27.18 -9.19
N ARG A 45 -6.01 -26.25 -9.81
CA ARG A 45 -6.32 -24.81 -9.79
C ARG A 45 -6.48 -24.27 -11.20
N TRP A 46 -7.34 -23.26 -11.34
CA TRP A 46 -7.41 -22.49 -12.58
C TRP A 46 -6.22 -21.54 -12.65
N ALA A 47 -5.62 -21.45 -13.83
CA ALA A 47 -4.59 -20.49 -14.18
C ALA A 47 -4.96 -19.80 -15.49
N THR A 48 -4.44 -18.60 -15.69
CA THR A 48 -4.48 -17.94 -16.99
C THR A 48 -3.66 -18.73 -18.02
N LEU A 49 -3.81 -18.44 -19.31
CA LEU A 49 -3.06 -19.14 -20.36
C LEU A 49 -1.54 -18.90 -20.24
N GLU A 50 -1.15 -17.76 -19.66
CA GLU A 50 0.23 -17.40 -19.30
C GLU A 50 0.78 -18.21 -18.12
N GLY A 51 -0.07 -19.03 -17.48
CA GLY A 51 0.32 -19.88 -16.34
C GLY A 51 0.18 -19.21 -14.98
N ILE A 52 -0.47 -18.04 -14.89
CA ILE A 52 -0.69 -17.36 -13.61
C ILE A 52 -1.87 -18.01 -12.91
N VAL A 53 -1.64 -18.63 -11.76
CA VAL A 53 -2.70 -19.28 -10.97
C VAL A 53 -3.65 -18.22 -10.42
N LEU A 54 -4.96 -18.42 -10.62
CA LEU A 54 -5.98 -17.53 -10.08
C LEU A 54 -6.05 -17.68 -8.55
N PRO A 55 -6.00 -16.57 -7.80
CA PRO A 55 -6.11 -16.61 -6.36
C PRO A 55 -7.52 -17.04 -5.95
N THR A 56 -7.60 -17.75 -4.83
CA THR A 56 -8.85 -18.08 -4.15
C THR A 56 -9.42 -16.83 -3.48
N ALA A 57 -10.72 -16.83 -3.17
CA ALA A 57 -11.34 -15.73 -2.43
C ALA A 57 -10.68 -15.47 -1.07
N GLU A 58 -10.15 -16.52 -0.43
CA GLU A 58 -9.41 -16.42 0.83
C GLU A 58 -8.05 -15.73 0.61
N GLU A 59 -7.29 -16.12 -0.41
CA GLU A 59 -6.03 -15.46 -0.76
C GLU A 59 -6.25 -13.97 -1.12
N ILE A 60 -7.32 -13.64 -1.86
CA ILE A 60 -7.69 -12.26 -2.17
C ILE A 60 -8.04 -11.49 -0.89
N ALA A 61 -8.79 -12.09 0.03
CA ALA A 61 -9.18 -11.44 1.28
C ALA A 61 -7.98 -11.17 2.18
N VAL A 62 -7.03 -12.12 2.27
CA VAL A 62 -5.77 -11.94 3.00
C VAL A 62 -4.96 -10.80 2.37
N GLN A 63 -4.78 -10.80 1.06
CA GLN A 63 -4.06 -9.73 0.37
C GLN A 63 -4.72 -8.35 0.60
N ALA A 64 -6.05 -8.26 0.48
CA ALA A 64 -6.78 -7.02 0.72
C ALA A 64 -6.64 -6.53 2.18
N GLN A 65 -6.60 -7.46 3.14
CA GLN A 65 -6.39 -7.14 4.55
C GLN A 65 -4.96 -6.64 4.80
N GLU A 66 -3.95 -7.24 4.18
CA GLU A 66 -2.56 -6.78 4.26
C GLU A 66 -2.38 -5.39 3.65
N GLU A 67 -2.96 -5.16 2.47
CA GLU A 67 -2.95 -3.84 1.82
C GLU A 67 -3.64 -2.78 2.68
N ALA A 68 -4.79 -3.10 3.28
CA ALA A 68 -5.49 -2.20 4.19
C ALA A 68 -4.66 -1.90 5.46
N ALA A 69 -3.99 -2.91 6.03
CA ALA A 69 -3.11 -2.73 7.19
C ALA A 69 -1.90 -1.84 6.86
N GLN A 70 -1.29 -2.03 5.69
CA GLN A 70 -0.19 -1.19 5.22
C GLN A 70 -0.64 0.26 5.00
N ALA A 71 -1.80 0.47 4.37
CA ALA A 71 -2.37 1.80 4.16
C ALA A 71 -2.65 2.51 5.50
N GLN A 72 -3.21 1.79 6.48
CA GLN A 72 -3.46 2.30 7.84
C GLN A 72 -2.16 2.73 8.52
N GLN A 73 -1.10 1.93 8.39
CA GLN A 73 0.21 2.22 8.96
C GLN A 73 0.82 3.47 8.33
N GLN A 74 0.77 3.59 7.00
CA GLN A 74 1.24 4.77 6.28
C GLN A 74 0.47 6.03 6.68
N ALA A 75 -0.85 5.95 6.78
CA ALA A 75 -1.69 7.08 7.22
C ALA A 75 -1.32 7.53 8.64
N THR A 76 -1.08 6.57 9.55
CA THR A 76 -0.66 6.87 10.92
C THR A 76 0.70 7.57 10.95
N GLN A 77 1.67 7.10 10.16
CA GLN A 77 2.99 7.74 10.06
C GLN A 77 2.90 9.16 9.49
N ALA A 78 2.11 9.36 8.44
CA ALA A 78 1.88 10.68 7.85
C ALA A 78 1.24 11.64 8.87
N GLN A 79 0.27 11.16 9.66
CA GLN A 79 -0.37 11.95 10.72
C GLN A 79 0.63 12.35 11.82
N GLN A 80 1.52 11.45 12.22
CA GLN A 80 2.57 11.73 13.21
C GLN A 80 3.55 12.79 12.69
N GLN A 81 4.00 12.66 11.44
CA GLN A 81 4.89 13.64 10.81
C GLN A 81 4.22 15.01 10.68
N ALA A 82 2.95 15.06 10.26
CA ALA A 82 2.20 16.31 10.19
C ALA A 82 2.07 16.97 11.57
N THR A 83 1.78 16.19 12.61
CA THR A 83 1.70 16.69 13.99
C THR A 83 3.04 17.25 14.46
N GLN A 84 4.14 16.55 14.19
CA GLN A 84 5.49 16.99 14.55
C GLN A 84 5.88 18.28 13.81
N ALA A 85 5.60 18.37 12.51
CA ALA A 85 5.83 19.57 11.72
C ALA A 85 5.02 20.77 12.26
N GLN A 86 3.76 20.54 12.65
CA GLN A 86 2.91 21.58 13.25
C GLN A 86 3.48 22.08 14.59
N GLN A 87 3.98 21.18 15.44
CA GLN A 87 4.61 21.53 16.70
C GLN A 87 5.88 22.36 16.48
N GLN A 88 6.73 21.96 15.53
CA GLN A 88 7.94 22.70 15.18
C GLN A 88 7.62 24.09 14.63
N ALA A 89 6.64 24.20 13.73
CA ALA A 89 6.20 25.49 13.19
C ALA A 89 5.68 26.42 14.29
N THR A 90 4.88 25.88 15.22
CA THR A 90 4.36 26.64 16.37
C THR A 90 5.50 27.13 17.27
N GLN A 91 6.48 26.27 17.55
CA GLN A 91 7.63 26.63 18.37
C GLN A 91 8.51 27.70 17.71
N ALA A 92 8.77 27.56 16.41
CA ALA A 92 9.52 28.56 15.64
C ALA A 92 8.81 29.92 15.65
N GLN A 93 7.48 29.93 15.51
CA GLN A 93 6.68 31.16 15.55
C GLN A 93 6.71 31.82 16.94
N GLN A 94 6.66 31.05 18.02
CA GLN A 94 6.81 31.56 19.38
C GLN A 94 8.19 32.17 19.61
N GLN A 95 9.25 31.51 19.15
CA GLN A 95 10.62 32.01 19.26
C GLN A 95 10.82 33.31 18.46
N ALA A 96 10.30 33.38 17.23
CA ALA A 96 10.35 34.59 16.41
C ALA A 96 9.61 35.76 17.10
N THR A 97 8.43 35.51 17.66
CA THR A 97 7.66 36.53 18.39
C THR A 97 8.41 37.02 19.63
N GLN A 98 9.02 36.12 20.41
CA GLN A 98 9.83 36.51 21.56
C GLN A 98 11.08 37.30 21.17
N ALA A 99 11.75 36.91 20.08
CA ALA A 99 12.91 37.63 19.57
C ALA A 99 12.55 39.06 19.13
N GLN A 100 11.42 39.23 18.44
CA GLN A 100 10.87 40.54 18.06
C GLN A 100 10.58 41.40 19.29
N GLN A 101 9.87 40.88 20.28
CA GLN A 101 9.56 41.61 21.51
C GLN A 101 10.82 42.05 22.27
N ARG A 102 11.85 41.18 22.36
CA ARG A 102 13.13 41.55 22.99
C ARG A 102 13.86 42.63 22.19
N ALA A 103 13.90 42.52 20.87
CA ALA A 103 14.52 43.52 20.01
C ALA A 103 13.82 44.89 20.16
N GLU A 104 12.49 44.91 20.17
CA GLU A 104 11.71 46.13 20.40
C GLU A 104 11.97 46.76 21.77
N GLN A 105 12.02 45.95 22.83
CA GLN A 105 12.32 46.43 24.18
C GLN A 105 13.74 47.01 24.29
N LEU A 106 14.72 46.35 23.68
CA LEU A 106 16.10 46.84 23.64
C LEU A 106 16.19 48.15 22.84
N ALA A 107 15.56 48.23 21.67
CA ALA A 107 15.50 49.45 20.86
C ALA A 107 14.81 50.60 21.60
N ALA A 108 13.75 50.33 22.36
CA ALA A 108 13.10 51.34 23.21
C ALA A 108 14.02 51.82 24.34
N ARG A 109 14.77 50.90 24.97
CA ARG A 109 15.75 51.22 26.03
C ARG A 109 16.90 52.08 25.48
N LEU A 110 17.41 51.76 24.29
CA LEU A 110 18.49 52.52 23.63
C LEU A 110 18.03 53.95 23.29
N ARG A 111 16.83 54.10 22.72
CA ARG A 111 16.23 55.41 22.44
C ARG A 111 16.05 56.26 23.70
N ALA A 112 15.64 55.64 24.82
CA ALA A 112 15.52 56.34 26.10
C ALA A 112 16.86 56.84 26.66
N MET A 113 17.98 56.23 26.25
CA MET A 113 19.35 56.67 26.57
C MET A 113 19.93 57.64 25.53
N GLY A 114 19.15 58.05 24.53
CA GLY A 114 19.57 59.00 23.49
C GLY A 114 20.41 58.41 22.36
N VAL A 115 20.47 57.08 22.24
CA VAL A 115 21.17 56.37 21.15
C VAL A 115 20.13 55.89 20.14
N ASP A 116 20.33 56.21 18.87
CA ASP A 116 19.44 55.78 17.78
C ASP A 116 19.78 54.34 17.35
N PRO A 117 18.88 53.36 17.59
CA PRO A 117 19.15 51.94 17.32
C PRO A 117 19.24 51.60 15.83
N ASP A 118 18.81 52.47 14.92
CA ASP A 118 18.86 52.25 13.46
C ASP A 118 20.19 52.71 12.82
N GLN A 119 21.13 53.25 13.61
CA GLN A 119 22.44 53.71 13.13
C GLN A 119 23.63 52.82 13.53
N VAL A 120 23.37 51.63 14.09
CA VAL A 120 24.39 50.65 14.51
C VAL A 120 24.38 49.41 13.61
#